data_AF-W6Q2S2-F1
#
_entry.id   AF-W6Q2S2-F1
#
_cell.length_a   1.000
_cell.length_b   1.000
_cell.length_c   1.000
_cell.angle_alpha   90.00
_cell.angle_beta   90.00
_cell.angle_gamma   90.00
#
_symmetry.space_group_name_H-M   'P 1'
#
loop_
_entity.id
_entity.type
_entity.pdbx_description
1 polymer ?
#
loop_
_entity_poly.entity_id
_entity_poly.type
_entity_poly.pdbx_seq_one_letter_code
_entity_poly.pdbx_strand_id
1 'polypeptide(L)'
;MDIPAPDSIYCKDRSYFLDLLHAQIMQLRSKPGLRFQVAEKLRELSLMTPGCIEASDIVGDTLFHRTCCALQPIFYTAIATLLGNISPVCVLRVADELEAAVPLEIQNPWSHPDTW
;
A
#
# COMPACT_ATOMS: atom_id res chain seq x y z
N MET A 1 -6.00 8.97 -23.38
CA MET A 1 -6.21 8.66 -21.95
C MET A 1 -5.76 9.89 -21.19
N ASP A 2 -6.68 10.59 -20.54
CA ASP A 2 -6.39 11.90 -19.91
C ASP A 2 -5.65 11.68 -18.60
N ILE A 3 -4.49 12.32 -18.47
CA ILE A 3 -3.71 12.31 -17.24
C ILE A 3 -4.53 13.07 -16.17
N PRO A 4 -4.86 12.45 -15.03
CA PRO A 4 -5.61 13.13 -13.98
C PRO A 4 -4.85 14.37 -13.51
N ALA A 5 -5.56 15.48 -13.33
CA ALA A 5 -4.96 16.72 -12.87
C ALA A 5 -4.22 16.47 -11.53
N PRO A 6 -3.00 17.02 -11.33
CA PRO A 6 -2.20 16.80 -10.13
C PRO A 6 -2.93 17.08 -8.82
N ASP A 7 -3.85 18.05 -8.82
CA ASP A 7 -4.63 18.45 -7.64
C ASP A 7 -5.96 17.70 -7.47
N SER A 8 -6.24 16.72 -8.34
CA SER A 8 -7.46 15.91 -8.25
C SER A 8 -7.52 15.14 -6.92
N ILE A 9 -8.73 14.89 -6.46
CA ILE A 9 -8.98 14.08 -5.25
C ILE A 9 -8.31 12.71 -5.40
N TYR A 10 -8.40 12.10 -6.59
CA TYR A 10 -7.73 10.84 -6.90
C TYR A 10 -6.22 10.87 -6.66
N CYS A 11 -5.51 11.88 -7.18
CA CYS A 11 -4.06 11.99 -7.00
C CYS A 11 -3.66 12.13 -5.52
N LYS A 12 -4.47 12.85 -4.74
CA LYS A 12 -4.26 13.02 -3.29
C LYS A 12 -4.50 11.72 -2.53
N ASP A 13 -5.59 11.02 -2.82
CA ASP A 13 -5.93 9.76 -2.17
C ASP A 13 -4.91 8.66 -2.51
N ARG A 14 -4.49 8.57 -3.77
CA ARG A 14 -3.42 7.67 -4.23
C ARG A 14 -2.10 7.95 -3.50
N SER A 15 -1.68 9.21 -3.44
CA SER A 15 -0.43 9.59 -2.76
C SER A 15 -0.51 9.29 -1.26
N TYR A 16 -1.61 9.65 -0.62
CA TYR A 16 -1.85 9.35 0.80
C TYR A 16 -1.77 7.85 1.08
N PHE A 17 -2.42 7.02 0.25
CA PHE A 17 -2.39 5.57 0.39
C PHE A 17 -0.97 5.02 0.32
N LEU A 18 -0.19 5.44 -0.68
CA LEU A 18 1.18 4.97 -0.89
C LEU A 18 2.13 5.46 0.21
N ASP A 19 2.03 6.72 0.62
CA ASP A 19 2.84 7.29 1.70
C ASP A 19 2.56 6.58 3.03
N LEU A 20 1.28 6.33 3.34
CA LEU A 20 0.89 5.62 4.55
C LEU A 20 1.43 4.18 4.55
N LEU A 21 1.31 3.47 3.42
CA LEU A 21 1.85 2.12 3.25
C LEU A 21 3.37 2.10 3.44
N HIS A 22 4.09 2.99 2.76
CA HIS A 22 5.54 3.08 2.85
C HIS A 22 6.01 3.39 4.28
N ALA A 23 5.32 4.30 4.97
CA ALA A 23 5.59 4.61 6.37
C ALA A 23 5.43 3.36 7.27
N GLN A 24 4.41 2.54 7.03
CA GLN A 24 4.20 1.31 7.80
C GLN A 24 5.30 0.27 7.56
N ILE A 25 5.70 0.07 6.30
CA ILE A 25 6.82 -0.83 5.94
C ILE A 25 8.09 -0.37 6.67
N MET A 26 8.41 0.92 6.60
CA MET A 26 9.60 1.49 7.27
C MET A 26 9.52 1.38 8.80
N GLN A 27 8.32 1.50 9.37
CA GLN A 27 8.11 1.32 10.81
C GLN A 27 8.31 -0.13 11.25
N LEU A 28 7.84 -1.11 10.48
CA LEU A 28 8.11 -2.53 10.74
C LEU A 28 9.60 -2.85 10.67
N ARG A 29 10.31 -2.30 9.67
CA ARG A 29 11.75 -2.50 9.48
C ARG A 29 12.58 -1.86 10.61
N SER A 30 12.27 -0.62 10.98
CA SER A 30 13.07 0.13 11.96
C SER A 30 12.70 -0.19 13.42
N LYS A 31 11.43 -0.47 13.71
CA LYS A 31 10.90 -0.66 15.06
C LYS A 31 9.86 -1.80 15.10
N PRO A 32 10.28 -3.08 15.02
CA PRO A 32 9.38 -4.23 15.04
C PRO A 32 8.44 -4.30 16.26
N GLY A 33 8.83 -3.69 17.39
CA GLY A 33 8.02 -3.61 18.60
C GLY A 33 6.72 -2.80 18.44
N LEU A 34 6.60 -1.96 17.41
CA LEU A 34 5.41 -1.16 17.11
C LEU A 34 4.38 -1.88 16.24
N ARG A 35 4.53 -3.20 16.06
CA ARG A 35 3.65 -4.05 15.22
C ARG A 35 2.15 -3.85 15.42
N PHE A 36 1.70 -3.60 16.65
CA PHE A 36 0.27 -3.37 16.93
C PHE A 36 -0.22 -2.03 16.36
N GLN A 37 0.59 -0.97 16.43
CA GLN A 37 0.26 0.32 15.81
C GLN A 37 0.22 0.19 14.29
N VAL A 38 1.18 -0.53 13.73
CA VAL A 38 1.20 -0.82 12.29
C VAL A 38 -0.04 -1.61 11.88
N ALA A 39 -0.46 -2.62 12.66
CA ALA A 39 -1.67 -3.39 12.37
C ALA A 39 -2.93 -2.51 12.29
N GLU A 40 -3.08 -1.50 13.16
CA GLU A 40 -4.18 -0.54 13.05
C GLU A 40 -4.12 0.29 11.77
N LYS A 41 -2.91 0.71 11.36
CA LYS A 41 -2.72 1.45 10.10
C LYS A 41 -2.92 0.59 8.86
N LEU A 42 -2.58 -0.70 8.92
CA LEU A 42 -2.92 -1.64 7.86
C LEU A 42 -4.43 -1.88 7.76
N ARG A 43 -5.19 -1.80 8.87
CA ARG A 43 -6.67 -1.82 8.82
C ARG A 43 -7.23 -0.58 8.14
N GLU A 44 -6.66 0.59 8.42
CA GLU A 44 -7.03 1.82 7.73
C GLU A 44 -6.83 1.65 6.20
N LEU A 45 -5.65 1.18 5.77
CA LEU A 45 -5.37 0.90 4.37
C LEU A 45 -6.33 -0.15 3.77
N SER A 46 -6.63 -1.23 4.50
CA SER A 46 -7.54 -2.27 3.99
C SER A 46 -8.97 -1.77 3.80
N LEU A 47 -9.44 -0.85 4.64
CA LEU A 47 -10.74 -0.20 4.49
C LEU A 47 -10.78 0.78 3.32
N MET A 48 -9.67 1.45 3.01
CA MET A 48 -9.56 2.35 1.85
C MET A 48 -9.41 1.60 0.52
N THR A 49 -8.82 0.40 0.55
CA THR A 49 -8.42 -0.34 -0.65
C THR A 49 -9.55 -0.54 -1.67
N PRO A 50 -10.79 -0.91 -1.31
CA PRO A 50 -11.87 -1.05 -2.29
C PRO A 50 -12.17 0.24 -3.07
N GLY A 51 -12.15 1.38 -2.38
CA GLY A 51 -12.35 2.69 -3.01
C GLY A 51 -11.19 3.06 -3.95
N CYS A 52 -9.95 2.72 -3.56
CA CYS A 52 -8.78 2.89 -4.43
C CYS A 52 -8.86 2.01 -5.69
N ILE A 53 -9.33 0.76 -5.57
CA ILE A 53 -9.54 -0.15 -6.72
C ILE A 53 -10.56 0.43 -7.69
N GLU A 54 -11.71 0.89 -7.20
CA GLU A 54 -12.76 1.49 -8.04
C GLU A 54 -12.28 2.79 -8.70
N ALA A 55 -11.68 3.70 -7.94
CA ALA A 55 -11.22 4.98 -8.46
C ALA A 55 -10.11 4.82 -9.51
N SER A 56 -9.16 3.89 -9.29
CA SER A 56 -8.08 3.62 -10.24
C SER A 56 -8.57 2.97 -11.53
N ASP A 57 -9.62 2.14 -11.47
CA ASP A 57 -10.27 1.57 -12.66
C ASP A 57 -10.95 2.66 -13.50
N ILE A 58 -11.69 3.58 -12.84
CA ILE A 58 -12.35 4.73 -13.51
C ILE A 58 -11.34 5.65 -14.20
N VAL A 59 -10.20 5.92 -13.54
CA VAL A 59 -9.16 6.83 -14.05
C VAL A 59 -8.22 6.14 -15.05
N GLY A 60 -8.21 4.80 -15.12
CA GLY A 60 -7.32 4.02 -15.99
C GLY A 60 -5.91 3.84 -15.44
N ASP A 61 -5.69 4.04 -14.13
CA ASP A 61 -4.40 3.78 -13.46
C ASP A 61 -4.24 2.28 -13.18
N THR A 62 -3.94 1.55 -14.24
CA THR A 62 -3.86 0.07 -14.21
C THR A 62 -2.76 -0.45 -13.29
N LEU A 63 -1.69 0.31 -13.06
CA LEU A 63 -0.61 -0.07 -12.15
C LEU A 63 -1.08 0.00 -10.71
N PHE A 64 -1.62 1.15 -10.29
CA PHE A 64 -2.13 1.31 -8.93
C PHE A 64 -3.30 0.36 -8.65
N HIS A 65 -4.20 0.18 -9.62
CA HIS A 65 -5.29 -0.79 -9.52
C HIS A 65 -4.78 -2.21 -9.19
N ARG A 66 -3.81 -2.71 -9.97
CA ARG A 66 -3.22 -4.05 -9.76
C ARG A 66 -2.53 -4.16 -8.40
N THR A 67 -1.82 -3.11 -7.98
CA THR A 67 -1.18 -3.07 -6.67
C THR A 67 -2.18 -3.09 -5.53
N CYS A 68 -3.28 -2.34 -5.61
CA CYS A 68 -4.35 -2.41 -4.61
C CYS A 68 -4.97 -3.81 -4.56
N CYS A 69 -5.24 -4.44 -5.71
CA CYS A 69 -5.75 -5.81 -5.78
C CYS A 69 -4.77 -6.83 -5.16
N ALA A 70 -3.46 -6.67 -5.38
CA ALA A 70 -2.45 -7.55 -4.78
C ALA A 70 -2.30 -7.33 -3.26
N LEU A 71 -2.36 -6.08 -2.80
CA LEU A 71 -2.23 -5.70 -1.40
C LEU A 71 -3.44 -6.11 -0.55
N GLN A 72 -4.64 -6.10 -1.12
CA GLN A 72 -5.87 -6.39 -0.38
C GLN A 72 -5.81 -7.70 0.45
N PRO A 73 -5.50 -8.88 -0.13
CA PRO A 73 -5.34 -10.10 0.66
C PRO A 73 -4.13 -10.06 1.61
N ILE A 74 -3.05 -9.36 1.23
CA ILE A 74 -1.85 -9.24 2.05
C ILE A 74 -2.16 -8.47 3.34
N PHE A 75 -2.96 -7.40 3.29
CA PHE A 75 -3.34 -6.66 4.49
C PHE A 75 -4.02 -7.56 5.53
N TYR A 76 -4.97 -8.40 5.13
CA TYR A 76 -5.65 -9.28 6.08
C TYR A 76 -4.69 -10.28 6.73
N THR A 77 -3.80 -10.91 5.96
CA THR A 77 -2.79 -11.83 6.48
C THR A 77 -1.77 -11.12 7.36
N ALA A 78 -1.32 -9.93 6.96
CA ALA A 78 -0.38 -9.10 7.70
C ALA A 78 -0.97 -8.67 9.06
N ILE A 79 -2.20 -8.15 9.07
CA ILE A 79 -2.91 -7.74 10.30
C ILE A 79 -3.02 -8.94 11.25
N ALA A 80 -3.51 -10.09 10.78
CA ALA A 80 -3.64 -11.29 11.61
C ALA A 80 -2.29 -11.72 12.21
N THR A 81 -1.23 -11.70 11.40
CA THR A 81 0.13 -12.05 11.82
C THR A 81 0.67 -11.07 12.87
N LEU A 82 0.55 -9.76 12.62
CA LEU A 82 1.04 -8.70 13.49
C LEU A 82 0.27 -8.58 14.81
N LEU A 83 -0.93 -9.13 14.93
CA LEU A 83 -1.69 -9.20 16.18
C LEU A 83 -1.36 -10.46 17.00
N GLY A 84 -0.83 -11.51 16.37
CA GLY A 84 -0.47 -12.76 17.04
C GLY A 84 0.71 -12.65 18.01
N ASN A 85 1.05 -13.70 18.75
CA ASN A 85 2.32 -13.72 19.48
C ASN A 85 3.43 -14.20 18.53
N ILE A 86 4.15 -13.25 17.93
CA ILE A 86 5.11 -13.54 16.86
C ILE A 86 6.51 -13.04 17.18
N SER A 87 7.51 -13.69 16.57
CA SER A 87 8.90 -13.26 16.65
C SER A 87 9.15 -11.99 15.81
N PRO A 88 10.20 -11.20 16.11
CA PRO A 88 10.60 -10.08 15.26
C PRO A 88 10.88 -10.47 13.80
N VAL A 89 11.31 -11.70 13.53
CA VAL A 89 11.54 -12.20 12.16
C VAL A 89 10.24 -12.24 11.36
N CYS A 90 9.13 -12.65 11.99
CA CYS A 90 7.82 -12.64 11.34
C CYS A 90 7.36 -11.22 11.01
N VAL A 91 7.70 -10.23 11.85
CA VAL A 91 7.41 -8.81 11.61
C VAL A 91 8.14 -8.30 10.38
N LEU A 92 9.42 -8.65 10.23
CA LEU A 92 10.21 -8.29 9.06
C LEU A 92 9.70 -8.97 7.78
N ARG A 93 9.30 -10.24 7.86
CA ARG A 93 8.70 -10.94 6.71
C ARG A 93 7.41 -10.27 6.23
N VAL A 94 6.57 -9.78 7.15
CA VAL A 94 5.39 -8.98 6.77
C VAL A 94 5.80 -7.70 6.02
N ALA A 95 6.88 -7.03 6.45
CA ALA A 95 7.39 -5.87 5.73
C ALA A 95 7.88 -6.25 4.32
N ASP A 96 8.59 -7.37 4.18
CA ASP A 96 9.08 -7.87 2.89
C ASP A 96 7.92 -8.22 1.94
N GLU A 97 6.86 -8.88 2.45
CA GLU A 97 5.66 -9.21 1.67
C GLU A 97 4.91 -7.96 1.19
N LEU A 98 4.76 -6.95 2.07
CA LEU A 98 4.13 -5.68 1.71
C LEU A 98 4.94 -4.91 0.66
N GLU A 99 6.27 -4.87 0.81
CA GLU A 99 7.15 -4.16 -0.11
C GLU A 99 7.22 -4.85 -1.48
N ALA A 100 7.28 -6.20 -1.50
CA ALA A 100 7.29 -6.97 -2.73
C ALA A 100 6.01 -6.81 -3.57
N ALA A 101 4.89 -6.45 -2.95
CA ALA A 101 3.63 -6.19 -3.63
C ALA A 101 3.54 -4.78 -4.27
N VAL A 102 4.52 -3.90 -4.03
CA VAL A 102 4.57 -2.54 -4.57
C VAL A 102 5.66 -2.44 -5.64
N PRO A 103 5.28 -2.39 -6.93
CA PRO A 103 6.22 -2.13 -8.03
C PRO A 103 6.99 -0.83 -7.83
N LEU A 104 8.25 -0.80 -8.27
CA LEU A 104 9.12 0.39 -8.14
C LEU A 104 8.54 1.59 -8.89
N GLU A 105 7.82 1.35 -9.98
CA GLU A 105 7.16 2.34 -10.84
C GLU A 105 6.01 3.07 -10.15
N ILE A 106 5.47 2.52 -9.05
CA ILE A 106 4.43 3.16 -8.26
C ILE A 106 5.02 3.99 -7.11
N GLN A 107 6.24 3.65 -6.68
CA GLN A 107 6.94 4.39 -5.62
C GLN A 107 7.33 5.81 -6.05
N ASN A 108 7.44 6.06 -7.36
CA ASN A 108 7.56 7.40 -7.91
C ASN A 108 6.23 7.84 -8.54
N PRO A 109 5.48 8.78 -7.92
CA PRO A 109 4.19 9.24 -8.46
C PRO A 109 4.30 9.94 -9.82
N TRP A 110 5.52 10.23 -10.29
CA TRP A 110 5.81 10.87 -11.58
C TRP A 110 6.46 9.94 -12.60
N SER A 111 6.77 8.69 -12.25
CA SER A 111 7.20 7.71 -13.24
C SER A 111 5.98 7.23 -14.01
N HIS A 112 5.69 7.94 -15.09
CA HIS A 112 4.84 7.41 -16.14
C HIS A 112 5.52 6.15 -16.71
N PRO A 113 4.79 5.06 -17.00
CA PRO A 113 5.36 3.98 -17.77
C PRO A 113 5.81 4.53 -19.12
N ASP A 114 7.05 4.22 -19.54
CA ASP A 114 7.68 4.64 -20.82
C ASP A 114 6.92 4.18 -22.09
N THR A 115 5.74 3.56 -21.93
CA THR A 115 4.98 2.90 -22.98
C THR A 115 3.51 3.29 -22.95
N TRP A 116 3.24 4.59 -23.05
CA TRP A 116 1.91 5.13 -23.41
C TRP A 116 2.02 5.95 -24.70
#